data_AF-A0A804IV16-F1
#
_entry.id   AF-A0A804IV16-F1
#
_cell.length_a   1.000
_cell.length_b   1.000
_cell.length_c   1.000
_cell.angle_alpha   90.00
_cell.angle_beta   90.00
_cell.angle_gamma   90.00
#
_symmetry.space_group_name_H-M   'P 1'
#
loop_
_entity.id
_entity.type
_entity.pdbx_description
1 polymer ?
#
loop_
_entity_poly.entity_id
_entity_poly.type
_entity_poly.pdbx_seq_one_letter_code
_entity_poly.pdbx_strand_id
1 'polypeptide(L)'
;MADLAEDPRVSLSRALVAKALMENPNLINWWLTFKAFYGLAALICGNGYIVGINQIYDIGIDKVNKPYLPIAAGDLSVQSAWILVLLFAAAGLLIVAWNFGPFITSLYCLGLFLGTIYSVPPFRLKRFPVVAFLIIATVRGFLLNFGVYYATRAALGLSFKWSAPVTFITAFVTLFALVIAITKDLPDVEGDRKFQISTLATKLGVRNIAFLGSGLLLANYLGAILVAIYMPEAFRRSIMVPAHALLALGLIFQAWILEQAKYTKEAISQFYRFIWNLFYTEYIIFPLI
;
A
#
# COMPACT_ATOMS: atom_id res chain seq x y z
N MET A 1 11.74 -4.69 -9.49
CA MET A 1 10.88 -5.86 -9.78
C MET A 1 9.79 -6.14 -8.73
N ALA A 2 9.87 -5.63 -7.49
CA ALA A 2 8.75 -5.73 -6.54
C ALA A 2 7.55 -4.82 -6.92
N ASP A 3 7.80 -3.77 -7.72
CA ASP A 3 6.76 -2.86 -8.25
C ASP A 3 5.90 -3.47 -9.38
N LEU A 4 6.17 -4.71 -9.83
CA LEU A 4 5.42 -5.38 -10.90
C LEU A 4 4.48 -6.50 -10.38
N ALA A 5 4.45 -6.74 -9.08
CA ALA A 5 3.39 -7.56 -8.48
C ALA A 5 2.06 -6.79 -8.52
N GLU A 6 0.95 -7.50 -8.71
CA GLU A 6 -0.43 -6.99 -8.79
C GLU A 6 -0.64 -5.73 -7.93
N ASP A 7 -1.18 -4.62 -8.47
CA ASP A 7 -1.31 -3.38 -7.68
C ASP A 7 -2.09 -3.67 -6.38
N PRO A 8 -1.50 -3.46 -5.18
CA PRO A 8 -2.12 -3.83 -3.91
C PRO A 8 -3.49 -3.24 -3.66
N ARG A 9 -3.82 -2.17 -4.39
CA ARG A 9 -5.11 -1.49 -4.31
C ARG A 9 -6.19 -2.23 -5.09
N VAL A 10 -5.82 -2.99 -6.12
CA VAL A 10 -6.73 -3.90 -6.82
C VAL A 10 -7.15 -5.02 -5.87
N SER A 11 -6.20 -5.68 -5.21
CA SER A 11 -6.48 -6.75 -4.25
C SER A 11 -7.26 -6.24 -3.04
N LEU A 12 -6.87 -5.07 -2.50
CA LEU A 12 -7.60 -4.42 -1.40
C LEU A 12 -9.03 -4.04 -1.78
N SER A 13 -9.22 -3.37 -2.92
CA SER A 13 -10.54 -2.90 -3.33
C SER A 13 -11.49 -4.07 -3.53
N ARG A 14 -11.01 -5.16 -4.13
CA ARG A 14 -11.77 -6.42 -4.25
C ARG A 14 -12.16 -6.97 -2.88
N ALA A 15 -11.24 -7.02 -1.92
CA ALA A 15 -11.49 -7.59 -0.60
C ALA A 15 -12.54 -6.82 0.21
N LEU A 16 -12.42 -5.47 0.25
CA LEU A 16 -13.40 -4.61 0.94
C LEU A 16 -14.77 -4.61 0.26
N VAL A 17 -14.79 -4.56 -1.07
CA VAL A 17 -16.03 -4.65 -1.85
C VAL A 17 -16.69 -6.01 -1.61
N ALA A 18 -15.93 -7.11 -1.71
CA ALA A 18 -16.45 -8.46 -1.45
C ALA A 18 -17.05 -8.56 -0.04
N LYS A 19 -16.36 -8.09 1.00
CA LYS A 19 -16.88 -8.11 2.37
C LYS A 19 -18.19 -7.34 2.49
N ALA A 20 -18.25 -6.12 1.95
CA ALA A 20 -19.46 -5.30 1.99
C ALA A 20 -20.64 -5.92 1.24
N LEU A 21 -20.39 -6.59 0.10
CA LEU A 21 -21.41 -7.30 -0.67
C LEU A 21 -21.86 -8.58 0.04
N MET A 22 -20.95 -9.33 0.68
CA MET A 22 -21.29 -10.52 1.48
C MET A 22 -22.13 -10.17 2.70
N GLU A 23 -21.91 -9.00 3.31
CA GLU A 23 -22.75 -8.50 4.40
C GLU A 23 -24.15 -8.05 3.92
N ASN A 24 -24.33 -7.75 2.62
CA ASN A 24 -25.57 -7.19 2.07
C ASN A 24 -25.98 -7.84 0.72
N PRO A 25 -26.19 -9.17 0.67
CA PRO A 25 -26.39 -9.88 -0.58
C PRO A 25 -27.64 -9.43 -1.35
N ASN A 26 -28.67 -8.99 -0.63
CA ASN A 26 -29.95 -8.53 -1.21
C ASN A 26 -29.85 -7.20 -1.96
N LEU A 27 -28.73 -6.47 -1.81
CA LEU A 27 -28.50 -5.16 -2.44
C LEU A 27 -27.65 -5.26 -3.72
N ILE A 28 -27.22 -6.47 -4.11
CA ILE A 28 -26.38 -6.69 -5.28
C ILE A 28 -27.19 -6.42 -6.55
N ASN A 29 -26.70 -5.49 -7.39
CA ASN A 29 -27.26 -5.22 -8.70
C ASN A 29 -26.16 -5.00 -9.75
N TRP A 30 -26.55 -5.06 -11.03
CA TRP A 30 -25.64 -4.84 -12.15
C TRP A 30 -25.05 -3.43 -12.23
N TRP A 31 -25.65 -2.43 -11.59
CA TRP A 31 -25.11 -1.07 -11.58
C TRP A 31 -23.87 -0.92 -10.68
N LEU A 32 -23.75 -1.76 -9.64
CA LEU A 32 -22.58 -1.79 -8.77
C LEU A 32 -21.30 -2.19 -9.51
N THR A 33 -21.39 -2.99 -10.59
CA THR A 33 -20.20 -3.38 -11.37
C THR A 33 -19.61 -2.18 -12.10
N PHE A 34 -20.44 -1.30 -12.67
CA PHE A 34 -19.99 -0.05 -13.29
C PHE A 34 -19.36 0.89 -12.25
N LYS A 35 -19.99 1.05 -11.08
CA LYS A 35 -19.39 1.83 -9.98
C LYS A 35 -18.05 1.25 -9.52
N ALA A 36 -17.94 -0.07 -9.39
CA ALA A 36 -16.68 -0.72 -9.05
C ALA A 36 -15.61 -0.49 -10.11
N PHE A 37 -15.96 -0.56 -11.40
CA PHE A 37 -15.06 -0.28 -12.51
C PHE A 37 -14.56 1.17 -12.49
N TYR A 38 -15.45 2.15 -12.32
CA TYR A 38 -15.06 3.55 -12.20
C TYR A 38 -14.18 3.79 -10.98
N GLY A 39 -14.50 3.17 -9.84
CA GLY A 39 -13.68 3.27 -8.63
C GLY A 39 -12.27 2.73 -8.86
N LEU A 40 -12.16 1.56 -9.50
CA LEU A 40 -10.88 0.96 -9.86
C LEU A 40 -10.08 1.84 -10.84
N ALA A 41 -10.74 2.36 -11.88
CA ALA A 41 -10.11 3.27 -12.84
C ALA A 41 -9.57 4.54 -12.17
N ALA A 42 -10.33 5.13 -11.24
CA ALA A 42 -9.88 6.27 -10.44
C ALA A 42 -8.67 5.93 -9.56
N LEU A 43 -8.65 4.76 -8.91
CA LEU A 43 -7.52 4.32 -8.09
C LEU A 43 -6.24 4.11 -8.92
N ILE A 44 -6.37 3.53 -10.12
CA ILE A 44 -5.25 3.37 -11.07
C ILE A 44 -4.74 4.74 -11.51
N CYS A 45 -5.63 5.67 -11.86
CA CYS A 45 -5.26 7.05 -12.21
C CYS A 45 -4.53 7.75 -11.06
N GLY A 46 -5.08 7.69 -9.84
CA GLY A 46 -4.44 8.28 -8.66
C GLY A 46 -3.07 7.68 -8.40
N ASN A 47 -2.90 6.39 -8.64
CA ASN A 47 -1.59 5.78 -8.58
C ASN A 47 -0.64 6.30 -9.64
N GLY A 48 -1.07 6.28 -10.90
CA GLY A 48 -0.27 6.70 -12.04
C GLY A 48 0.25 8.11 -11.85
N TYR A 49 -0.58 9.00 -11.30
CA TYR A 49 -0.14 10.33 -10.88
C TYR A 49 0.95 10.26 -9.80
N ILE A 50 0.67 9.65 -8.63
CA ILE A 50 1.57 9.67 -7.47
C ILE A 50 2.92 9.00 -7.76
N VAL A 51 2.92 7.85 -8.43
CA VAL A 51 4.16 7.13 -8.79
C VAL A 51 4.86 7.80 -9.96
N GLY A 52 4.11 8.33 -10.94
CA GLY A 52 4.70 9.01 -12.09
C GLY A 52 5.40 10.31 -11.71
N ILE A 53 4.78 11.18 -10.89
CA ILE A 53 5.49 12.37 -10.36
C ILE A 53 6.73 11.95 -9.58
N ASN A 54 6.66 10.86 -8.81
CA ASN A 54 7.79 10.42 -8.02
C ASN A 54 8.98 10.05 -8.92
N GLN A 55 8.75 9.25 -9.97
CA GLN A 55 9.78 8.89 -10.95
C GLN A 55 10.35 10.12 -11.68
N ILE A 56 9.51 11.10 -12.06
CA ILE A 56 9.97 12.33 -12.74
C ILE A 56 10.98 13.12 -11.88
N TYR A 57 10.75 13.22 -10.57
CA TYR A 57 11.67 13.96 -9.67
C TYR A 57 12.84 13.12 -9.15
N ASP A 58 12.77 11.80 -9.30
CA ASP A 58 13.77 10.85 -8.82
C ASP A 58 14.57 10.18 -9.95
N ILE A 59 14.47 10.63 -11.22
CA ILE A 59 15.16 10.04 -12.39
C ILE A 59 16.63 9.70 -12.11
N GLY A 60 17.39 10.60 -11.48
CA GLY A 60 18.80 10.38 -11.16
C GLY A 60 19.02 9.25 -10.14
N ILE A 61 18.14 9.12 -9.15
CA ILE A 61 18.16 8.06 -8.14
C ILE A 61 17.71 6.74 -8.77
N ASP A 62 16.63 6.78 -9.55
CA ASP A 62 16.05 5.60 -10.18
C ASP A 62 16.97 5.01 -11.26
N LYS A 63 17.78 5.81 -11.96
CA LYS A 63 18.82 5.30 -12.86
C LYS A 63 19.84 4.38 -12.16
N VAL A 64 20.05 4.59 -10.86
CA VAL A 64 20.96 3.77 -10.06
C VAL A 64 20.23 2.55 -9.51
N ASN A 65 19.12 2.78 -8.81
CA ASN A 65 18.47 1.74 -8.01
C ASN A 65 17.50 0.89 -8.84
N LYS A 66 16.86 1.50 -9.84
CA LYS A 66 15.75 0.93 -10.61
C LYS A 66 15.88 1.28 -12.11
N PRO A 67 16.98 0.91 -12.77
CA PRO A 67 17.26 1.30 -14.16
C PRO A 67 16.23 0.77 -15.17
N TYR A 68 15.40 -0.20 -14.77
CA TYR A 68 14.32 -0.77 -15.56
C TYR A 68 13.05 0.10 -15.58
N LEU A 69 12.95 1.16 -14.77
CA LEU A 69 11.77 2.02 -14.75
C LEU A 69 11.67 2.85 -16.04
N PRO A 70 10.47 3.07 -16.62
CA PRO A 70 10.33 3.65 -17.96
C PRO A 70 11.06 4.99 -18.17
N ILE A 71 11.02 5.89 -17.18
CA ILE A 71 11.68 7.20 -17.28
C ILE A 71 13.20 7.08 -17.06
N ALA A 72 13.63 6.18 -16.17
CA ALA A 72 15.04 5.94 -15.88
C ALA A 72 15.77 5.23 -17.04
N ALA A 73 15.09 4.27 -17.68
CA ALA A 73 15.54 3.52 -18.85
C ALA A 73 15.60 4.39 -20.12
N GLY A 74 14.80 5.46 -20.17
CA GLY A 74 14.67 6.31 -21.36
C GLY A 74 13.58 5.88 -22.33
N ASP A 75 12.84 4.81 -22.01
CA ASP A 75 11.69 4.32 -22.79
C ASP A 75 10.52 5.33 -22.81
N LEU A 76 10.42 6.17 -21.78
CA LEU A 76 9.43 7.24 -21.68
C LEU A 76 10.12 8.60 -21.47
N SER A 77 9.92 9.53 -22.40
CA SER A 77 10.48 10.88 -22.28
C SER A 77 9.88 11.64 -21.09
N VAL A 78 10.62 12.58 -20.50
CA VAL A 78 10.15 13.40 -19.38
C VAL A 78 8.91 14.22 -19.74
N GLN A 79 8.84 14.72 -20.98
CA GLN A 79 7.68 15.46 -21.48
C GLN A 79 6.44 14.56 -21.57
N SER A 80 6.59 13.36 -22.15
CA SER A 80 5.52 12.36 -22.23
C SER A 80 5.07 11.89 -20.84
N ALA A 81 6.00 11.72 -19.91
CA ALA A 81 5.70 11.36 -18.52
C ALA A 81 4.86 12.44 -17.82
N TRP A 82 5.20 13.72 -17.99
CA TRP A 82 4.40 14.82 -17.46
C TRP A 82 2.98 14.84 -18.03
N ILE A 83 2.84 14.70 -19.36
CA ILE A 83 1.53 14.64 -20.02
C ILE A 83 0.71 13.49 -19.42
N LEU A 84 1.29 12.28 -19.35
CA LEU A 84 0.62 11.09 -18.83
C LEU A 84 0.16 11.26 -17.38
N VAL A 85 1.04 11.79 -16.53
CA VAL A 85 0.75 12.04 -15.11
C VAL A 85 -0.37 13.06 -14.93
N LEU A 86 -0.36 14.16 -15.71
CA LEU A 86 -1.42 15.16 -15.66
C LEU A 86 -2.75 14.60 -16.18
N LEU A 87 -2.73 13.78 -17.24
CA LEU A 87 -3.91 13.07 -17.73
C LEU A 87 -4.48 12.12 -16.67
N PHE A 88 -3.63 11.38 -15.95
CA PHE A 88 -4.08 10.55 -14.84
C PHE A 88 -4.70 11.37 -13.70
N ALA A 89 -4.10 12.50 -13.31
CA ALA A 89 -4.69 13.37 -12.30
C ALA A 89 -6.08 13.88 -12.73
N ALA A 90 -6.19 14.39 -13.95
CA ALA A 90 -7.44 14.92 -14.50
C ALA A 90 -8.50 13.81 -14.63
N ALA A 91 -8.18 12.70 -15.30
CA ALA A 91 -9.11 11.60 -15.51
C ALA A 91 -9.63 11.04 -14.19
N GLY A 92 -8.73 10.76 -13.23
CA GLY A 92 -9.12 10.26 -11.93
C GLY A 92 -10.01 11.25 -11.15
N LEU A 93 -9.68 12.55 -11.20
CA LEU A 93 -10.50 13.60 -10.57
C LEU A 93 -11.90 13.69 -11.17
N LEU A 94 -12.00 13.67 -12.51
CA LEU A 94 -13.28 13.68 -13.22
C LEU A 94 -14.12 12.44 -12.86
N ILE A 95 -13.50 11.25 -12.83
CA ILE A 95 -14.19 10.02 -12.46
C ILE A 95 -14.78 10.13 -11.05
N VAL A 96 -13.99 10.56 -10.06
CA VAL A 96 -14.49 10.66 -8.67
C VAL A 96 -15.55 11.74 -8.50
N ALA A 97 -15.38 12.89 -9.14
CA ALA A 97 -16.31 14.02 -9.06
C ALA A 97 -17.70 13.67 -9.61
N TRP A 98 -17.78 12.99 -10.75
CA TRP A 98 -19.06 12.63 -11.36
C TRP A 98 -19.75 11.42 -10.72
N ASN A 99 -18.99 10.47 -10.15
CA ASN A 99 -19.54 9.16 -9.76
C ASN A 99 -19.64 8.92 -8.26
N PHE A 100 -18.84 9.61 -7.43
CA PHE A 100 -18.69 9.28 -6.01
C PHE A 100 -18.98 10.43 -5.04
N GLY A 101 -19.30 11.62 -5.57
CA GLY A 101 -19.72 12.76 -4.79
C GLY A 101 -18.59 13.49 -4.05
N PRO A 102 -18.88 14.65 -3.44
CA PRO A 102 -17.88 15.63 -3.01
C PRO A 102 -16.94 15.11 -1.92
N PHE A 103 -17.42 14.21 -1.05
CA PHE A 103 -16.60 13.65 0.03
C PHE A 103 -15.51 12.70 -0.49
N ILE A 104 -15.83 11.77 -1.39
CA ILE A 104 -14.80 10.92 -2.00
C ILE A 104 -13.87 11.74 -2.88
N THR A 105 -14.39 12.74 -3.59
CA THR A 105 -13.57 13.69 -4.35
C THR A 105 -12.57 14.42 -3.45
N SER A 106 -12.96 14.88 -2.27
CA SER A 106 -12.04 15.58 -1.35
C SER A 106 -10.96 14.65 -0.79
N LEU A 107 -11.29 13.40 -0.44
CA LEU A 107 -10.31 12.40 -0.03
C LEU A 107 -9.34 12.05 -1.16
N TYR A 108 -9.84 11.95 -2.40
CA TYR A 108 -9.01 11.70 -3.57
C TYR A 108 -8.04 12.86 -3.82
N CYS A 109 -8.53 14.11 -3.79
CA CYS A 109 -7.71 15.32 -3.88
C CYS A 109 -6.66 15.38 -2.77
N LEU A 110 -7.02 15.02 -1.53
CA LEU A 110 -6.08 14.92 -0.42
C LEU A 110 -4.98 13.90 -0.71
N GLY A 111 -5.33 12.73 -1.24
CA GLY A 111 -4.36 11.71 -1.66
C GLY A 111 -3.40 12.21 -2.73
N LEU A 112 -3.89 12.90 -3.77
CA LEU A 112 -3.05 13.52 -4.79
C LEU A 112 -2.14 14.59 -4.18
N PHE A 113 -2.69 15.50 -3.37
CA PHE A 113 -1.94 16.56 -2.69
C PHE A 113 -0.81 16.00 -1.82
N LEU A 114 -1.10 14.99 -0.99
CA LEU A 114 -0.10 14.32 -0.17
C LEU A 114 1.00 13.66 -1.01
N GLY A 115 0.64 13.04 -2.14
CA GLY A 115 1.61 12.51 -3.11
C GLY A 115 2.48 13.60 -3.75
N THR A 116 1.90 14.76 -4.06
CA THR A 116 2.62 15.92 -4.61
C THR A 116 3.63 16.46 -3.62
N ILE A 117 3.22 16.82 -2.39
CA ILE A 117 4.13 17.39 -1.39
C ILE A 117 5.19 16.38 -0.92
N TYR A 118 4.92 15.08 -1.08
CA TYR A 118 5.89 14.03 -0.83
C TYR A 118 7.06 14.08 -1.82
N SER A 119 6.81 14.30 -3.12
CA SER A 119 7.82 14.21 -4.18
C SER A 119 8.38 15.57 -4.66
N VAL A 120 7.56 16.63 -4.65
CA VAL A 120 7.84 17.88 -5.38
C VAL A 120 8.47 18.95 -4.47
N PRO A 121 9.53 19.67 -4.93
CA PRO A 121 10.07 20.85 -4.22
C PRO A 121 9.05 22.00 -4.11
N PRO A 122 9.11 22.85 -3.06
CA PRO A 122 10.14 22.93 -2.03
C PRO A 122 9.95 21.94 -0.85
N PHE A 123 8.79 21.29 -0.75
CA PHE A 123 8.48 20.43 0.40
C PHE A 123 9.27 19.13 0.38
N ARG A 124 9.14 18.36 -0.71
CA ARG A 124 9.75 17.04 -0.97
C ARG A 124 9.86 16.21 0.33
N LEU A 125 8.73 16.00 1.00
CA LEU A 125 8.68 15.45 2.36
C LEU A 125 9.27 14.05 2.49
N LYS A 126 9.46 13.33 1.38
CA LYS A 126 10.17 12.04 1.34
C LYS A 126 11.59 12.09 1.93
N ARG A 127 12.21 13.29 2.02
CA ARG A 127 13.52 13.50 2.67
C ARG A 127 13.51 13.31 4.19
N PHE A 128 12.35 13.39 4.82
CA PHE A 128 12.17 13.21 6.26
C PHE A 128 11.54 11.82 6.51
N PRO A 129 12.30 10.82 6.99
CA PRO A 129 11.83 9.43 7.06
C PRO A 129 10.50 9.28 7.82
N VAL A 130 10.37 9.90 8.99
CA VAL A 130 9.15 9.83 9.80
C VAL A 130 7.94 10.40 9.07
N VAL A 131 8.09 11.56 8.43
CA VAL A 131 7.00 12.19 7.66
C VAL A 131 6.64 11.35 6.44
N ALA A 132 7.64 10.79 5.75
CA ALA A 132 7.45 9.89 4.63
C ALA A 132 6.64 8.64 5.03
N PHE A 133 6.96 8.06 6.18
CA PHE A 133 6.25 6.90 6.73
C PHE A 133 4.79 7.23 7.05
N LEU A 134 4.55 8.37 7.72
CA LEU A 134 3.20 8.83 8.06
C LEU A 134 2.35 9.10 6.82
N ILE A 135 2.93 9.72 5.78
CA ILE A 135 2.22 9.95 4.51
C ILE A 135 1.85 8.62 3.85
N ILE A 136 2.78 7.66 3.78
CA ILE A 136 2.53 6.35 3.18
C ILE A 136 1.45 5.59 3.97
N ALA A 137 1.56 5.55 5.29
CA ALA A 137 0.57 4.91 6.17
C ALA A 137 -0.81 5.60 6.05
N THR A 138 -0.86 6.92 5.92
CA THR A 138 -2.10 7.67 5.74
C THR A 138 -2.73 7.38 4.38
N VAL A 139 -1.97 7.50 3.29
CA VAL A 139 -2.51 7.38 1.93
C VAL A 139 -2.80 5.93 1.55
N ARG A 140 -1.83 5.02 1.72
CA ARG A 140 -1.96 3.60 1.34
C ARG A 140 -2.66 2.77 2.42
N GLY A 141 -2.46 3.11 3.68
CA GLY A 141 -3.10 2.44 4.80
C GLY A 141 -4.51 2.94 5.01
N PHE A 142 -4.65 4.11 5.64
CA PHE A 142 -5.95 4.57 6.13
C PHE A 142 -6.90 5.04 5.02
N LEU A 143 -6.52 6.06 4.25
CA LEU A 143 -7.40 6.76 3.30
C LEU A 143 -7.96 5.82 2.25
N LEU A 144 -7.14 4.89 1.76
CA LEU A 144 -7.57 3.94 0.76
C LEU A 144 -8.60 2.94 1.31
N ASN A 145 -8.34 2.34 2.49
CA ASN A 145 -9.28 1.42 3.12
C ASN A 145 -10.61 2.11 3.45
N PHE A 146 -10.51 3.26 4.11
CA PHE A 146 -11.66 4.07 4.48
C PHE A 146 -12.46 4.53 3.25
N GLY A 147 -11.78 5.08 2.25
CA GLY A 147 -12.39 5.63 1.05
C GLY A 147 -13.11 4.57 0.21
N VAL A 148 -12.49 3.41 0.01
CA VAL A 148 -13.13 2.29 -0.72
C VAL A 148 -14.35 1.78 0.03
N TYR A 149 -14.26 1.56 1.34
CA TYR A 149 -15.39 1.07 2.11
C TYR A 149 -16.54 2.10 2.15
N TYR A 150 -16.23 3.38 2.34
CA TYR A 150 -17.21 4.47 2.28
C TYR A 150 -17.91 4.50 0.92
N ALA A 151 -17.14 4.52 -0.18
CA ALA A 151 -17.67 4.54 -1.54
C ALA A 151 -18.56 3.32 -1.82
N THR A 152 -18.18 2.15 -1.32
CA THR A 152 -18.95 0.91 -1.49
C THR A 152 -20.28 0.98 -0.75
N ARG A 153 -20.29 1.41 0.53
CA ARG A 153 -21.54 1.57 1.28
C ARG A 153 -22.46 2.61 0.66
N ALA A 154 -21.91 3.74 0.24
CA ALA A 154 -22.68 4.78 -0.45
C ALA A 154 -23.25 4.27 -1.78
N ALA A 155 -22.51 3.44 -2.51
CA ALA A 155 -22.99 2.79 -3.73
C ALA A 155 -24.17 1.83 -3.47
N LEU A 156 -24.20 1.20 -2.30
CA LEU A 156 -25.29 0.36 -1.81
C LEU A 156 -26.47 1.16 -1.22
N GLY A 157 -26.40 2.50 -1.20
CA GLY A 157 -27.43 3.36 -0.59
C GLY A 157 -27.42 3.35 0.95
N LEU A 158 -26.32 2.91 1.55
CA LEU A 158 -26.17 2.80 3.00
C LEU A 158 -25.36 3.98 3.56
N SER A 159 -25.72 4.43 4.76
CA SER A 159 -24.88 5.35 5.53
C SER A 159 -23.59 4.64 5.97
N PHE A 160 -22.51 5.42 6.10
CA PHE A 160 -21.24 4.90 6.61
C PHE A 160 -21.40 4.41 8.05
N LYS A 161 -20.86 3.23 8.36
CA LYS A 161 -20.85 2.65 9.70
C LYS A 161 -19.57 1.85 9.90
N TRP A 162 -18.87 2.10 10.99
CA TRP A 162 -17.75 1.24 11.39
C TRP A 162 -18.26 -0.13 11.84
N SER A 163 -17.60 -1.18 11.37
CA SER A 163 -17.75 -2.55 11.86
C SER A 163 -16.41 -3.07 12.36
N ALA A 164 -16.43 -4.06 13.26
CA ALA A 164 -15.19 -4.63 13.79
C ALA A 164 -14.24 -5.13 12.68
N PRO A 165 -14.71 -5.85 11.62
CA PRO A 165 -13.85 -6.23 10.51
C PRO A 165 -13.22 -5.06 9.75
N VAL A 166 -14.00 -3.99 9.52
CA VAL A 166 -13.53 -2.80 8.78
C VAL A 166 -12.52 -2.01 9.61
N THR A 167 -12.77 -1.85 10.91
CA THR A 167 -11.82 -1.22 11.84
C THR A 167 -10.54 -2.04 11.91
N PHE A 168 -10.65 -3.37 12.01
CA PHE A 168 -9.51 -4.27 12.02
C PHE A 168 -8.65 -4.11 10.76
N ILE A 169 -9.20 -4.30 9.56
CA ILE A 169 -8.40 -4.23 8.34
C ILE A 169 -7.81 -2.85 8.10
N THR A 170 -8.55 -1.78 8.43
CA THR A 170 -8.05 -0.41 8.30
C THR A 170 -6.84 -0.19 9.22
N ALA A 171 -6.93 -0.59 10.49
CA ALA A 171 -5.81 -0.45 11.43
C ALA A 171 -4.63 -1.36 11.04
N PHE A 172 -4.92 -2.64 10.76
CA PHE A 172 -3.94 -3.66 10.43
C PHE A 172 -3.13 -3.29 9.17
N VAL A 173 -3.81 -2.91 8.08
CA VAL A 173 -3.17 -2.48 6.83
C VAL A 173 -2.44 -1.15 6.99
N THR A 174 -2.91 -0.25 7.87
CA THR A 174 -2.19 0.99 8.15
C THR A 174 -0.85 0.73 8.85
N LEU A 175 -0.83 -0.15 9.85
CA LEU A 175 0.39 -0.59 10.50
C LEU A 175 1.30 -1.37 9.54
N PHE A 176 0.72 -2.20 8.67
CA PHE A 176 1.49 -2.91 7.65
C PHE A 176 2.11 -1.93 6.63
N ALA A 177 1.35 -0.93 6.17
CA ALA A 177 1.86 0.09 5.25
C ALA A 177 3.03 0.89 5.86
N LEU A 178 3.03 1.10 7.18
CA LEU A 178 4.16 1.64 7.92
C LEU A 178 5.39 0.71 7.85
N VAL A 179 5.22 -0.60 8.03
CA VAL A 179 6.30 -1.59 7.87
C VAL A 179 6.89 -1.56 6.45
N ILE A 180 6.03 -1.53 5.43
CA ILE A 180 6.46 -1.40 4.03
C ILE A 180 7.25 -0.10 3.86
N ALA A 181 6.77 1.01 4.41
CA ALA A 181 7.44 2.29 4.32
C ALA A 181 8.84 2.29 4.97
N ILE A 182 9.00 1.62 6.12
CA ILE A 182 10.29 1.46 6.82
C ILE A 182 11.25 0.58 6.01
N THR A 183 10.74 -0.48 5.40
CA THR A 183 11.56 -1.49 4.70
C THR A 183 11.79 -1.19 3.22
N LYS A 184 11.10 -0.18 2.65
CA LYS A 184 11.13 0.13 1.20
C LYS A 184 12.53 0.40 0.64
N ASP A 185 13.42 0.99 1.45
CA ASP A 185 14.76 1.40 1.02
C ASP A 185 15.79 0.28 1.21
N LEU A 186 15.40 -0.89 1.76
CA LEU A 186 16.30 -2.03 1.94
C LEU A 186 16.95 -2.50 0.62
N PRO A 187 16.19 -2.73 -0.48
CA PRO A 187 16.79 -3.18 -1.74
C PRO A 187 17.72 -2.15 -2.40
N ASP A 188 17.54 -0.88 -2.03
CA ASP A 188 18.21 0.26 -2.63
C ASP A 188 19.51 0.64 -1.88
N VAL A 189 19.78 0.05 -0.70
CA VAL A 189 20.92 0.42 0.18
C VAL A 189 22.27 0.42 -0.51
N GLU A 190 22.55 -0.55 -1.37
CA GLU A 190 23.86 -0.65 -2.02
C GLU A 190 24.09 0.50 -3.00
N GLY A 191 23.07 0.80 -3.82
CA GLY A 191 23.08 1.93 -4.73
C GLY A 191 23.13 3.26 -3.97
N ASP A 192 22.32 3.39 -2.93
CA ASP A 192 22.31 4.58 -2.07
C ASP A 192 23.69 4.85 -1.44
N ARG A 193 24.38 3.82 -0.93
CA ARG A 193 25.75 3.97 -0.39
C ARG A 193 26.74 4.42 -1.45
N LYS A 194 26.69 3.81 -2.65
CA LYS A 194 27.62 4.13 -3.74
C LYS A 194 27.50 5.60 -4.17
N PHE A 195 26.29 6.16 -4.12
CA PHE A 195 26.00 7.53 -4.54
C PHE A 195 25.76 8.51 -3.38
N GLN A 196 26.16 8.13 -2.16
CA GLN A 196 26.07 8.98 -0.94
C GLN A 196 24.65 9.47 -0.63
N ILE A 197 23.63 8.67 -0.96
CA ILE A 197 22.23 8.94 -0.64
C ILE A 197 21.98 8.53 0.82
N SER A 198 21.52 9.50 1.60
CA SER A 198 21.26 9.32 3.02
C SER A 198 19.83 8.83 3.26
N THR A 199 19.67 7.55 3.60
CA THR A 199 18.39 6.92 3.96
C THR A 199 18.47 6.31 5.36
N LEU A 200 17.32 5.91 5.92
CA LEU A 200 17.30 5.28 7.23
C LEU A 200 18.07 3.96 7.22
N ALA A 201 17.99 3.22 6.10
CA ALA A 201 18.70 1.96 5.91
C ALA A 201 20.21 2.15 5.72
N THR A 202 20.67 3.22 5.07
CA THR A 202 22.11 3.52 5.01
C THR A 202 22.67 3.99 6.34
N LYS A 203 21.89 4.71 7.17
CA LYS A 203 22.30 5.19 8.51
C LYS A 203 22.27 4.12 9.60
N LEU A 204 21.16 3.38 9.73
CA LEU A 204 20.96 2.40 10.80
C LEU A 204 21.45 1.00 10.41
N GLY A 205 21.66 0.75 9.12
CA GLY A 205 22.08 -0.53 8.58
C GLY A 205 20.92 -1.46 8.25
N VAL A 206 21.14 -2.30 7.22
CA VAL A 206 20.15 -3.25 6.68
C VAL A 206 19.58 -4.14 7.77
N ARG A 207 20.45 -4.73 8.61
CA ARG A 207 20.08 -5.61 9.72
C ARG A 207 19.06 -4.96 10.64
N ASN A 208 19.35 -3.76 11.14
CA ASN A 208 18.48 -3.08 12.11
C ASN A 208 17.13 -2.71 11.50
N ILE A 209 17.09 -2.29 10.23
CA ILE A 209 15.84 -1.98 9.53
C ILE A 209 15.02 -3.24 9.23
N ALA A 210 15.66 -4.33 8.84
CA ALA A 210 14.99 -5.61 8.64
C ALA A 210 14.37 -6.11 9.96
N PHE A 211 15.13 -6.09 11.07
CA PHE A 211 14.61 -6.47 12.39
C PHE A 211 13.50 -5.56 12.88
N LEU A 212 13.62 -4.23 12.71
CA LEU A 212 12.56 -3.30 13.07
C LEU A 212 11.28 -3.57 12.29
N GLY A 213 11.39 -3.73 10.96
CA GLY A 213 10.25 -4.05 10.10
C GLY A 213 9.60 -5.38 10.47
N SER A 214 10.40 -6.45 10.64
CA SER A 214 9.92 -7.75 11.08
C SER A 214 9.26 -7.70 12.45
N GLY A 215 9.87 -7.02 13.42
CA GLY A 215 9.34 -6.92 14.78
C GLY A 215 7.99 -6.20 14.83
N LEU A 216 7.86 -5.08 14.11
CA LEU A 216 6.59 -4.35 14.00
C LEU A 216 5.52 -5.21 13.31
N LEU A 217 5.88 -5.95 12.26
CA LEU A 217 4.93 -6.81 11.56
C LEU A 217 4.51 -8.03 12.41
N LEU A 218 5.44 -8.63 13.16
CA LEU A 218 5.11 -9.69 14.13
C LEU A 218 4.19 -9.18 15.25
N ALA A 219 4.42 -7.97 15.76
CA ALA A 219 3.53 -7.35 16.73
C ALA A 219 2.12 -7.13 16.13
N ASN A 220 2.03 -6.71 14.86
CA ASN A 220 0.77 -6.57 14.15
C ASN A 220 0.05 -7.93 14.00
N TYR A 221 0.79 -8.99 13.66
CA TYR A 221 0.25 -10.36 13.59
C TYR A 221 -0.25 -10.88 14.94
N LEU A 222 0.52 -10.65 16.01
CA LEU A 222 0.08 -10.98 17.36
C LEU A 222 -1.20 -10.21 17.72
N GLY A 223 -1.27 -8.92 17.39
CA GLY A 223 -2.47 -8.10 17.56
C GLY A 223 -3.68 -8.70 16.85
N ALA A 224 -3.53 -9.14 15.60
CA ALA A 224 -4.60 -9.79 14.84
C ALA A 224 -5.07 -11.09 15.51
N ILE A 225 -4.14 -11.94 15.98
CA ILE A 225 -4.47 -13.18 16.70
C ILE A 225 -5.26 -12.86 17.99
N LEU A 226 -4.80 -11.88 18.77
CA LEU A 226 -5.46 -11.47 20.01
C LEU A 226 -6.87 -10.91 19.74
N VAL A 227 -7.03 -10.06 18.71
CA VAL A 227 -8.34 -9.53 18.31
C VAL A 227 -9.30 -10.66 17.95
N ALA A 228 -8.84 -11.67 17.20
CA ALA A 228 -9.66 -12.83 16.87
C ALA A 228 -10.12 -13.56 18.15
N ILE A 229 -9.20 -13.81 19.09
CA ILE A 229 -9.49 -14.51 20.35
C ILE A 229 -10.49 -13.75 21.21
N TYR A 230 -10.32 -12.43 21.37
CA TYR A 230 -11.16 -11.59 22.22
C TYR A 230 -12.48 -11.15 21.57
N MET A 231 -12.61 -11.24 20.24
CA MET A 231 -13.85 -10.91 19.53
C MET A 231 -14.42 -12.11 18.73
N PRO A 232 -14.83 -13.20 19.42
CA PRO A 232 -15.45 -14.39 18.83
C PRO A 232 -16.52 -14.17 17.78
N GLU A 233 -17.40 -13.21 18.07
CA GLU A 233 -18.64 -12.98 17.34
C GLU A 233 -18.39 -12.15 16.07
N ALA A 234 -17.26 -11.44 16.03
CA ALA A 234 -16.88 -10.59 14.91
C ALA A 234 -15.96 -11.29 13.91
N PHE A 235 -15.20 -12.30 14.34
CA PHE A 235 -14.17 -12.92 13.53
C PHE A 235 -14.19 -14.45 13.59
N ARG A 236 -13.94 -15.10 12.45
CA ARG A 236 -13.77 -16.54 12.34
C ARG A 236 -12.41 -16.97 12.89
N ARG A 237 -12.36 -17.19 14.20
CA ARG A 237 -11.16 -17.62 14.96
C ARG A 237 -10.45 -18.82 14.34
N SER A 238 -11.20 -19.80 13.83
CA SER A 238 -10.67 -21.00 13.19
C SER A 238 -9.88 -20.74 11.89
N ILE A 239 -10.05 -19.57 11.27
CA ILE A 239 -9.32 -19.15 10.08
C ILE A 239 -8.28 -18.09 10.46
N MET A 240 -8.70 -17.05 11.18
CA MET A 240 -7.86 -15.88 11.46
C MET A 240 -6.63 -16.24 12.29
N VAL A 241 -6.78 -17.03 13.36
CA VAL A 241 -5.66 -17.41 14.24
C VAL A 241 -4.61 -18.24 13.51
N PRO A 242 -4.92 -19.40 12.90
CA PRO A 242 -3.90 -20.19 12.21
C PRO A 242 -3.31 -19.46 11.01
N ALA A 243 -4.09 -18.68 10.27
CA ALA A 243 -3.57 -17.94 9.12
C ALA A 243 -2.50 -16.91 9.54
N HIS A 244 -2.80 -16.03 10.51
CA HIS A 244 -1.84 -15.01 10.95
C HIS A 244 -0.64 -15.64 11.69
N ALA A 245 -0.82 -16.78 12.38
CA ALA A 245 0.27 -17.53 12.99
C ALA A 245 1.22 -18.12 11.92
N LEU A 246 0.68 -18.69 10.84
CA LEU A 246 1.49 -19.21 9.73
C LEU A 246 2.25 -18.09 9.01
N LEU A 247 1.63 -16.94 8.79
CA LEU A 247 2.30 -15.78 8.19
C LEU A 247 3.41 -15.23 9.09
N ALA A 248 3.19 -15.16 10.41
CA ALA A 248 4.20 -14.78 11.38
C ALA A 248 5.39 -15.76 11.40
N LEU A 249 5.14 -17.07 11.37
CA LEU A 249 6.18 -18.09 11.27
C LEU A 249 6.97 -17.97 9.96
N GLY A 250 6.27 -17.74 8.84
CA GLY A 250 6.90 -17.48 7.53
C GLY A 250 7.82 -16.25 7.57
N LEU A 251 7.40 -15.17 8.21
CA LEU A 251 8.20 -13.97 8.40
C LEU A 251 9.45 -14.22 9.25
N ILE A 252 9.33 -14.97 10.36
CA ILE A 252 10.47 -15.36 11.20
C ILE A 252 11.47 -16.17 10.38
N PHE A 253 10.98 -17.15 9.62
CA PHE A 253 11.81 -17.99 8.77
C PHE A 253 12.54 -17.18 7.69
N GLN A 254 11.86 -16.25 7.03
CA GLN A 254 12.46 -15.39 6.01
C GLN A 254 13.47 -14.38 6.60
N ALA A 255 13.21 -13.86 7.80
CA ALA A 255 14.18 -13.03 8.52
C ALA A 255 15.44 -13.84 8.90
N TRP A 256 15.27 -15.11 9.29
CA TRP A 256 16.39 -16.01 9.55
C TRP A 256 17.19 -16.30 8.28
N ILE A 257 16.55 -16.59 7.14
CA ILE A 257 17.23 -16.76 5.84
C ILE A 257 18.05 -15.51 5.50
N LEU A 258 17.47 -14.32 5.69
CA LEU A 258 18.16 -13.05 5.42
C LEU A 258 19.43 -12.89 6.27
N GLU A 259 19.37 -13.21 7.57
CA GLU A 259 20.54 -13.19 8.47
C GLU A 259 21.60 -14.22 8.03
N GLN A 260 21.20 -15.45 7.69
CA GLN A 260 22.12 -16.50 7.22
C GLN A 260 22.81 -16.11 5.89
N ALA A 261 22.08 -15.45 5.01
CA ALA A 261 22.61 -14.92 3.75
C ALA A 261 23.49 -13.67 3.95
N LYS A 262 23.76 -13.24 5.19
CA LYS A 262 24.58 -12.07 5.53
C LYS A 262 24.16 -10.82 4.75
N TYR A 263 22.85 -10.66 4.50
CA TYR A 263 22.29 -9.49 3.84
C TYR A 263 22.85 -9.24 2.42
N THR A 264 23.04 -10.28 1.60
CA THR A 264 23.30 -10.06 0.17
C THR A 264 22.17 -9.29 -0.50
N LYS A 265 22.47 -8.58 -1.59
CA LYS A 265 21.49 -7.79 -2.35
C LYS A 265 20.29 -8.64 -2.80
N GLU A 266 20.56 -9.87 -3.23
CA GLU A 266 19.57 -10.84 -3.66
C GLU A 266 18.67 -11.24 -2.49
N ALA A 267 19.26 -11.56 -1.34
CA ALA A 267 18.51 -11.93 -0.13
C ALA A 267 17.64 -10.77 0.38
N ILE A 268 18.17 -9.54 0.39
CA ILE A 268 17.41 -8.34 0.76
C ILE A 268 16.23 -8.15 -0.19
N SER A 269 16.47 -8.27 -1.50
CA SER A 269 15.42 -8.13 -2.51
C SER A 269 14.35 -9.20 -2.37
N GLN A 270 14.72 -10.45 -2.08
CA GLN A 270 13.80 -11.55 -1.83
C GLN A 270 12.98 -11.33 -0.55
N PHE A 271 13.62 -10.92 0.54
CA PHE A 271 12.95 -10.59 1.79
C PHE A 271 11.95 -9.45 1.63
N TYR A 272 12.33 -8.38 0.93
CA TYR A 272 11.41 -7.27 0.65
C TYR A 272 10.23 -7.69 -0.22
N ARG A 273 10.46 -8.54 -1.24
CA ARG A 273 9.36 -9.14 -2.02
C ARG A 273 8.45 -10.01 -1.15
N PHE A 274 9.01 -10.75 -0.20
CA PHE A 274 8.24 -11.57 0.72
C PHE A 274 7.32 -10.72 1.61
N ILE A 275 7.78 -9.56 2.10
CA ILE A 275 6.92 -8.60 2.82
C ILE A 275 5.71 -8.18 1.97
N TRP A 276 5.91 -7.93 0.68
CA TRP A 276 4.80 -7.63 -0.23
C TRP A 276 3.87 -8.82 -0.43
N ASN A 277 4.41 -10.04 -0.57
CA ASN A 277 3.58 -11.25 -0.68
C ASN A 277 2.70 -11.46 0.56
N LEU A 278 3.26 -11.23 1.75
CA LEU A 278 2.48 -11.21 2.99
C LEU A 278 1.34 -10.20 2.88
N PHE A 279 1.64 -8.94 2.50
CA PHE A 279 0.63 -7.89 2.34
C PHE A 279 -0.52 -8.26 1.39
N TYR A 280 -0.21 -8.88 0.24
CA TYR A 280 -1.24 -9.35 -0.70
C TYR A 280 -2.08 -10.49 -0.11
N THR A 281 -1.43 -11.38 0.65
CA THR A 281 -2.09 -12.53 1.28
C THR A 281 -3.14 -12.07 2.30
N GLU A 282 -2.92 -10.95 2.99
CA GLU A 282 -3.90 -10.36 3.92
C GLU A 282 -5.23 -10.04 3.23
N TYR A 283 -5.19 -9.53 1.99
CA TYR A 283 -6.40 -9.23 1.23
C TYR A 283 -7.13 -10.47 0.74
N ILE A 284 -6.42 -11.57 0.54
CA ILE A 284 -7.02 -12.86 0.20
C ILE A 284 -7.72 -13.45 1.42
N ILE A 285 -7.12 -13.33 2.61
CA ILE A 285 -7.66 -13.84 3.87
C ILE A 285 -8.81 -12.98 4.38
N PHE A 286 -8.77 -11.65 4.18
CA PHE A 286 -9.71 -10.70 4.80
C PHE A 286 -11.20 -11.02 4.60
N PRO A 287 -11.70 -11.41 3.41
CA PRO A 287 -13.11 -11.78 3.23
C PRO A 287 -13.52 -13.05 3.99
N LEU A 288 -12.56 -13.91 4.32
CA LEU A 288 -12.77 -15.21 4.97
C LEU A 288 -12.77 -15.13 6.49
N ILE A 289 -12.27 -14.03 7.08
CA ILE A 289 -12.20 -13.83 8.54
C ILE A 289 -13.42 -13.09 9.09
#